data_AF-A0A6P6X3X3-F1
#
_entry.id   AF-A0A6P6X3X3-F1
#
_cell.length_a   1.000
_cell.length_b   1.000
_cell.length_c   1.000
_cell.angle_alpha   90.00
_cell.angle_beta   90.00
_cell.angle_gamma   90.00
#
_symmetry.space_group_name_H-M   'P 1'
#
loop_
_entity.id
_entity.type
_entity.pdbx_description
1 polymer ?
#
loop_
_entity_poly.entity_id
_entity_poly.type
_entity_poly.pdbx_seq_one_letter_code
_entity_poly.pdbx_strand_id
1 'polypeptide(L)'
;MSKKSENYYLLPDEEDPLRTCQSKNFIPKVMFLAAISRPRFDTQRTEIFSEKIGIFPFVTQEPAKRTSVNRSAGTLETKPITSINKEVIKSFLIEKVLPAIKAKWPRNDLRQPIFIQQDNARTHIGIDDADFCRAATEDGFDIRLMYQLVNSPDLNVLDLGFFHAIQSLQHKEAPTTVDELVNAVVKSFEAFSTVESDKIFLTLQTCMIEIMKAKGSNKYKIPHSKKAVLERCGRLPTRMKCNPTLVQEVLDYLCF
;
A
#
# COMPACT_ATOMS: atom_id res chain seq x y z
N MET A 1 -12.70 11.20 -9.19
CA MET A 1 -12.75 10.71 -10.57
C MET A 1 -13.82 9.63 -10.62
N SER A 2 -14.81 9.79 -11.51
CA SER A 2 -16.05 9.01 -11.44
C SER A 2 -15.89 7.57 -11.93
N LYS A 3 -16.60 6.65 -11.27
CA LYS A 3 -16.83 5.27 -11.76
C LYS A 3 -18.01 5.24 -12.73
N LYS A 4 -18.13 4.17 -13.53
CA LYS A 4 -19.22 3.96 -14.51
C LYS A 4 -20.61 3.91 -13.85
N SER A 5 -20.69 3.29 -12.69
CA SER A 5 -21.90 3.20 -11.88
C SER A 5 -21.47 3.26 -10.43
N GLU A 6 -22.18 4.02 -9.64
CA GLU A 6 -21.88 4.22 -8.23
C GLU A 6 -23.23 4.30 -7.51
N ASN A 7 -23.41 3.44 -6.51
CA ASN A 7 -24.65 3.37 -5.77
C ASN A 7 -24.57 4.37 -4.62
N TYR A 8 -25.54 5.27 -4.56
CA TYR A 8 -25.68 6.26 -3.50
C TYR A 8 -26.86 5.87 -2.62
N TYR A 9 -26.71 6.06 -1.32
CA TYR A 9 -27.84 6.09 -0.40
C TYR A 9 -28.27 7.54 -0.31
N LEU A 10 -29.46 7.85 -0.83
CA LEU A 10 -30.06 9.18 -0.81
C LEU A 10 -31.16 9.23 0.25
N LEU A 11 -31.34 10.39 0.86
CA LEU A 11 -32.52 10.65 1.68
C LEU A 11 -33.78 10.74 0.78
N PRO A 12 -35.00 10.51 1.32
CA PRO A 12 -36.23 10.51 0.52
C PRO A 12 -36.48 11.81 -0.28
N ASP A 13 -35.93 12.92 0.21
CA ASP A 13 -36.14 14.26 -0.32
C ASP A 13 -34.91 14.78 -1.10
N GLU A 14 -33.87 13.97 -1.24
CA GLU A 14 -32.62 14.34 -1.90
C GLU A 14 -32.71 14.01 -3.40
N GLU A 15 -32.48 15.01 -4.25
CA GLU A 15 -32.49 14.80 -5.69
C GLU A 15 -31.36 13.87 -6.14
N ASP A 16 -31.67 12.97 -7.06
CA ASP A 16 -30.68 12.09 -7.67
C ASP A 16 -29.54 12.91 -8.29
N PRO A 17 -28.27 12.69 -7.90
CA PRO A 17 -27.17 13.44 -8.46
C PRO A 17 -26.99 13.13 -9.95
N LEU A 18 -27.27 14.11 -10.81
CA LEU A 18 -27.07 13.98 -12.25
C LEU A 18 -25.57 13.98 -12.59
N ARG A 19 -25.08 12.85 -13.11
CA ARG A 19 -23.70 12.73 -13.63
C ARG A 19 -23.69 12.35 -15.10
N THR A 20 -23.03 13.16 -15.91
CA THR A 20 -22.76 12.88 -17.33
C THR A 20 -21.28 12.57 -17.53
N CYS A 21 -20.97 11.51 -18.27
CA CYS A 21 -19.60 11.14 -18.65
C CYS A 21 -19.61 10.73 -20.13
N GLN A 22 -18.76 11.34 -20.96
CA GLN A 22 -18.76 11.07 -22.41
C GLN A 22 -18.33 9.65 -22.77
N SER A 23 -17.37 9.05 -22.04
CA SER A 23 -16.89 7.67 -22.27
C SER A 23 -16.02 7.15 -21.12
N LYS A 24 -16.07 5.83 -20.85
CA LYS A 24 -15.20 5.15 -19.86
C LYS A 24 -13.71 5.32 -20.14
N ASN A 25 -13.32 5.45 -21.41
CA ASN A 25 -11.92 5.50 -21.83
C ASN A 25 -11.28 6.84 -21.46
N PHE A 26 -12.08 7.86 -21.14
CA PHE A 26 -11.62 9.18 -20.75
C PHE A 26 -11.54 9.38 -19.24
N ILE A 27 -11.82 8.36 -18.42
CA ILE A 27 -11.59 8.45 -16.97
C ILE A 27 -10.07 8.39 -16.76
N PRO A 28 -9.42 9.49 -16.31
CA PRO A 28 -8.00 9.46 -16.06
C PRO A 28 -7.69 8.41 -14.98
N LYS A 29 -6.57 7.70 -15.12
CA LYS A 29 -6.10 6.72 -14.15
C LYS A 29 -4.73 7.16 -13.67
N VAL A 30 -4.62 7.41 -12.37
CA VAL A 30 -3.34 7.69 -11.72
C VAL A 30 -2.96 6.46 -10.93
N MET A 31 -1.77 5.92 -11.21
CA MET A 31 -1.20 4.82 -10.45
C MET A 31 -0.30 5.40 -9.34
N PHE A 32 -0.15 4.65 -8.26
CA PHE A 32 0.68 5.04 -7.12
C PHE A 32 1.56 3.87 -6.69
N LEU A 33 2.79 4.17 -6.29
CA LEU A 33 3.64 3.25 -5.54
C LEU A 33 3.47 3.57 -4.05
N ALA A 34 2.95 2.62 -3.29
CA ALA A 34 2.80 2.75 -1.85
C ALA A 34 3.85 1.90 -1.14
N ALA A 35 4.54 2.50 -0.17
CA ALA A 35 5.44 1.82 0.74
C ALA A 35 4.92 2.03 2.16
N ILE A 36 4.62 0.91 2.82
CA ILE A 36 4.22 0.87 4.22
C ILE A 36 5.04 -0.21 4.94
N SER A 37 5.17 -0.06 6.24
CA SER A 37 5.85 -1.02 7.12
C SER A 37 4.91 -1.37 8.27
N ARG A 38 5.34 -2.11 9.29
CA ARG A 38 4.47 -2.36 10.45
C ARG A 38 4.57 -1.21 11.46
N PRO A 39 3.46 -0.66 11.97
CA PRO A 39 3.52 0.42 12.95
C PRO A 39 4.04 -0.15 14.28
N ARG A 40 4.66 0.70 15.07
CA ARG A 40 5.23 0.30 16.37
C ARG A 40 4.74 1.23 17.46
N PHE A 41 4.41 0.62 18.59
CA PHE A 41 3.87 1.31 19.74
C PHE A 41 4.70 0.98 20.98
N ASP A 42 4.73 1.90 21.93
CA ASP A 42 5.29 1.68 23.25
C ASP A 42 4.34 0.80 24.11
N THR A 43 4.71 0.59 25.38
CA THR A 43 3.91 -0.19 26.34
C THR A 43 2.57 0.47 26.68
N GLN A 44 2.42 1.77 26.46
CA GLN A 44 1.20 2.56 26.67
C GLN A 44 0.36 2.71 25.39
N ARG A 45 0.76 2.06 24.29
CA ARG A 45 0.18 2.21 22.94
C ARG A 45 0.36 3.59 22.31
N THR A 46 1.34 4.36 22.75
CA THR A 46 1.78 5.56 22.05
C THR A 46 2.56 5.16 20.81
N GLU A 47 2.30 5.81 19.70
CA GLU A 47 2.99 5.58 18.44
C GLU A 47 4.48 5.97 18.55
N ILE A 48 5.38 5.00 18.34
CA ILE A 48 6.83 5.23 18.21
C ILE A 48 7.20 5.35 16.72
N PHE A 49 6.48 4.63 15.87
CA PHE A 49 6.73 4.58 14.44
C PHE A 49 5.41 4.38 13.69
N SER A 50 5.07 5.35 12.85
CA SER A 50 3.79 5.43 12.15
C SER A 50 3.62 4.40 11.02
N GLU A 51 4.69 3.70 10.65
CA GLU A 51 4.80 2.79 9.51
C GLU A 51 4.86 3.44 8.11
N LYS A 52 4.28 4.64 7.97
CA LYS A 52 4.02 5.29 6.69
C LYS A 52 5.31 5.74 6.01
N ILE A 53 5.87 4.90 5.14
CA ILE A 53 7.10 5.23 4.40
C ILE A 53 6.78 6.27 3.32
N GLY A 54 5.81 6.00 2.45
CA GLY A 54 5.34 7.01 1.50
C GLY A 54 4.34 6.49 0.47
N ILE A 55 3.69 7.43 -0.21
CA ILE A 55 2.84 7.18 -1.37
C ILE A 55 3.30 8.08 -2.51
N PHE A 56 3.65 7.47 -3.64
CA PHE A 56 4.34 8.15 -4.74
C PHE A 56 3.48 8.05 -6.00
N PRO A 57 2.85 9.14 -6.47
CA PRO A 57 2.07 9.13 -7.71
C PRO A 57 2.99 8.96 -8.93
N PHE A 58 2.58 8.12 -9.87
CA PHE A 58 3.22 8.03 -11.19
C PHE A 58 2.69 9.15 -12.08
N VAL A 59 3.26 10.35 -11.92
CA VAL A 59 2.89 11.55 -12.67
C VAL A 59 4.11 12.30 -13.20
N THR A 60 3.93 13.05 -14.28
CA THR A 60 4.91 14.01 -14.82
C THR A 60 4.30 15.40 -14.86
N GLN A 61 5.14 16.42 -14.76
CA GLN A 61 4.73 17.81 -15.00
C GLN A 61 5.11 18.18 -16.44
N GLU A 62 4.11 18.49 -17.26
CA GLU A 62 4.30 18.87 -18.65
C GLU A 62 3.67 20.23 -18.94
N PRO A 63 4.32 21.12 -19.71
CA PRO A 63 3.70 22.37 -20.11
C PRO A 63 2.50 22.14 -21.05
N ALA A 64 1.42 22.86 -20.81
CA ALA A 64 0.22 22.82 -21.63
C ALA A 64 0.55 23.21 -23.08
N LYS A 65 0.28 22.31 -24.04
CA LYS A 65 0.62 22.51 -25.46
C LYS A 65 -0.31 23.49 -26.18
N ARG A 66 -1.53 23.70 -25.68
CA ARG A 66 -2.55 24.58 -26.27
C ARG A 66 -3.19 25.43 -25.19
N THR A 67 -3.49 26.67 -25.53
CA THR A 67 -4.34 27.53 -24.70
C THR A 67 -5.77 27.01 -24.74
N SER A 68 -6.42 26.98 -23.59
CA SER A 68 -7.86 26.74 -23.47
C SER A 68 -8.46 27.79 -22.54
N VAL A 69 -9.80 27.84 -22.46
CA VAL A 69 -10.52 28.74 -21.55
C VAL A 69 -10.04 28.63 -20.11
N ASN A 70 -9.58 27.44 -19.70
CA ASN A 70 -9.20 27.16 -18.31
C ASN A 70 -7.69 27.26 -18.04
N ARG A 71 -6.85 27.48 -19.07
CA ARG A 71 -5.38 27.58 -18.90
C ARG A 71 -4.66 28.10 -20.15
N SER A 72 -3.64 28.93 -19.95
CA SER A 72 -2.72 29.37 -21.01
C SER A 72 -1.75 28.27 -21.42
N ALA A 73 -1.33 28.27 -22.69
CA ALA A 73 -0.21 27.45 -23.15
C ALA A 73 1.05 27.73 -22.31
N GLY A 74 1.80 26.69 -21.98
CA GLY A 74 3.00 26.77 -21.13
C GLY A 74 2.76 26.54 -19.64
N THR A 75 1.52 26.60 -19.15
CA THR A 75 1.22 26.26 -17.75
C THR A 75 1.56 24.78 -17.47
N LEU A 76 2.33 24.50 -16.42
CA LEU A 76 2.66 23.12 -16.03
C LEU A 76 1.40 22.37 -15.59
N GLU A 77 1.18 21.23 -16.22
CA GLU A 77 0.06 20.33 -15.95
C GLU A 77 0.58 18.98 -15.48
N THR A 78 0.02 18.48 -14.38
CA THR A 78 0.28 17.12 -13.91
C THR A 78 -0.44 16.11 -14.79
N LYS A 79 0.32 15.23 -15.43
CA LYS A 79 -0.21 14.14 -16.25
C LYS A 79 0.14 12.78 -15.66
N PRO A 80 -0.79 11.81 -15.69
CA PRO A 80 -0.48 10.45 -15.29
C PRO A 80 0.50 9.80 -16.26
N ILE A 81 1.48 9.07 -15.74
CA ILE A 81 2.32 8.16 -16.53
C ILE A 81 1.44 6.96 -16.88
N THR A 82 1.12 6.81 -18.16
CA THR A 82 0.18 5.78 -18.63
C THR A 82 0.81 4.40 -18.78
N SER A 83 2.13 4.33 -19.01
CA SER A 83 2.88 3.09 -19.15
C SER A 83 4.00 3.06 -18.12
N ILE A 84 3.83 2.24 -17.09
CA ILE A 84 4.86 1.96 -16.10
C ILE A 84 5.64 0.75 -16.58
N ASN A 85 6.94 0.95 -16.81
CA ASN A 85 7.86 -0.13 -17.14
C ASN A 85 8.83 -0.38 -15.98
N LYS A 86 9.72 -1.36 -16.17
CA LYS A 86 10.72 -1.76 -15.19
C LYS A 86 11.64 -0.60 -14.76
N GLU A 87 12.04 0.25 -15.69
CA GLU A 87 12.91 1.40 -15.41
C GLU A 87 12.22 2.47 -14.56
N VAL A 88 10.92 2.74 -14.81
CA VAL A 88 10.12 3.67 -14.00
C VAL A 88 9.94 3.13 -12.58
N ILE A 89 9.69 1.83 -12.40
CA ILE A 89 9.65 1.23 -11.06
C ILE A 89 11.00 1.34 -10.38
N LYS A 90 12.09 1.02 -11.09
CA LYS A 90 13.46 1.10 -10.57
C LYS A 90 13.79 2.50 -10.06
N SER A 91 13.54 3.53 -10.87
CA SER A 91 13.81 4.91 -10.48
C SER A 91 12.98 5.33 -9.28
N PHE A 92 11.70 4.95 -9.20
CA PHE A 92 10.87 5.25 -8.03
C PHE A 92 11.38 4.54 -6.76
N LEU A 93 11.82 3.28 -6.88
CA LEU A 93 12.42 2.57 -5.75
C LEU A 93 13.69 3.28 -5.25
N ILE A 94 14.60 3.62 -6.16
CA ILE A 94 15.90 4.20 -5.82
C ILE A 94 15.78 5.67 -5.37
N GLU A 95 15.01 6.48 -6.07
CA GLU A 95 14.97 7.93 -5.87
C GLU A 95 13.90 8.38 -4.88
N LYS A 96 12.90 7.53 -4.59
CA LYS A 96 11.79 7.86 -3.70
C LYS A 96 11.70 6.93 -2.50
N VAL A 97 11.59 5.62 -2.73
CA VAL A 97 11.35 4.65 -1.64
C VAL A 97 12.57 4.52 -0.73
N LEU A 98 13.76 4.29 -1.28
CA LEU A 98 14.97 4.14 -0.47
C LEU A 98 15.25 5.40 0.38
N PRO A 99 15.24 6.63 -0.15
CA PRO A 99 15.39 7.83 0.68
C PRO A 99 14.30 7.96 1.75
N ALA A 100 13.05 7.63 1.44
CA ALA A 100 11.96 7.68 2.41
C ALA A 100 12.15 6.66 3.55
N ILE A 101 12.64 5.45 3.24
CA ILE A 101 13.03 4.47 4.25
C ILE A 101 14.17 5.04 5.09
N LYS A 102 15.28 5.48 4.49
CA LYS A 102 16.44 6.01 5.20
C LYS A 102 16.07 7.17 6.14
N ALA A 103 15.16 8.04 5.72
CA ALA A 103 14.71 9.19 6.51
C ALA A 103 13.81 8.80 7.70
N LYS A 104 12.96 7.78 7.53
CA LYS A 104 11.91 7.44 8.52
C LYS A 104 12.25 6.23 9.37
N TRP A 105 13.20 5.38 8.96
CA TRP A 105 13.45 4.11 9.64
C TRP A 105 13.96 4.32 11.07
N PRO A 106 13.48 3.53 12.05
CA PRO A 106 13.96 3.64 13.43
C PRO A 106 15.46 3.41 13.55
N ARG A 107 16.18 4.38 14.13
CA ARG A 107 17.66 4.33 14.25
C ARG A 107 18.19 3.14 15.04
N ASN A 108 17.39 2.63 15.98
CA ASN A 108 17.76 1.48 16.82
C ASN A 108 17.87 0.17 16.00
N ASP A 109 17.29 0.14 14.79
CA ASP A 109 17.21 -1.05 13.95
C ASP A 109 18.07 -0.96 12.70
N LEU A 110 18.95 0.04 12.59
CA LEU A 110 19.79 0.24 11.39
C LEU A 110 20.67 -0.97 11.04
N ARG A 111 20.97 -1.83 12.03
CA ARG A 111 21.77 -3.06 11.83
C ARG A 111 20.96 -4.27 11.39
N GLN A 112 19.63 -4.16 11.35
CA GLN A 112 18.76 -5.25 10.93
C GLN A 112 18.47 -5.14 9.43
N PRO A 113 18.43 -6.26 8.70
CA PRO A 113 18.04 -6.24 7.31
C PRO A 113 16.59 -5.77 7.16
N ILE A 114 16.36 -4.90 6.19
CA ILE A 114 15.03 -4.39 5.82
C ILE A 114 14.60 -5.10 4.54
N PHE A 115 13.46 -5.78 4.61
CA PHE A 115 12.90 -6.46 3.43
C PHE A 115 11.76 -5.64 2.84
N ILE A 116 11.91 -5.26 1.57
CA ILE A 116 10.83 -4.70 0.76
C ILE A 116 10.19 -5.87 0.02
N GLN A 117 8.96 -6.20 0.41
CA GLN A 117 8.17 -7.20 -0.28
C GLN A 117 7.44 -6.56 -1.48
N GLN A 118 7.56 -7.18 -2.65
CA GLN A 118 6.82 -6.80 -3.86
C GLN A 118 6.13 -8.03 -4.48
N ASP A 119 5.04 -7.82 -5.21
CA ASP A 119 4.41 -8.89 -5.98
C ASP A 119 5.24 -9.25 -7.22
N ASN A 120 4.81 -10.27 -7.97
CA ASN A 120 5.51 -10.76 -9.15
C ASN A 120 5.01 -10.08 -10.45
N ALA A 121 4.58 -8.80 -10.38
CA ALA A 121 4.22 -8.05 -11.58
C ALA A 121 5.41 -7.96 -12.56
N ARG A 122 5.13 -8.09 -13.86
CA ARG A 122 6.16 -8.06 -14.92
C ARG A 122 6.99 -6.77 -14.94
N THR A 123 6.45 -5.69 -14.38
CA THR A 123 7.07 -4.38 -14.31
C THR A 123 8.02 -4.23 -13.12
N HIS A 124 8.06 -5.19 -12.19
CA HIS A 124 8.95 -5.13 -11.04
C HIS A 124 10.39 -5.51 -11.39
N ILE A 125 11.33 -4.93 -10.65
CA ILE A 125 12.75 -5.25 -10.79
C ILE A 125 13.10 -6.59 -10.14
N GLY A 126 14.19 -7.20 -10.60
CA GLY A 126 14.72 -8.40 -9.98
C GLY A 126 15.23 -8.09 -8.57
N ILE A 127 15.21 -9.07 -7.67
CA ILE A 127 15.77 -8.92 -6.33
C ILE A 127 17.29 -8.67 -6.34
N ASP A 128 17.95 -9.03 -7.44
CA ASP A 128 19.37 -8.94 -7.73
C ASP A 128 19.72 -7.77 -8.68
N ASP A 129 18.80 -6.83 -8.88
CA ASP A 129 19.03 -5.65 -9.71
C ASP A 129 20.21 -4.82 -9.17
N ALA A 130 21.27 -4.70 -9.98
CA ALA A 130 22.56 -4.16 -9.54
C ALA A 130 22.47 -2.68 -9.10
N ASP A 131 21.68 -1.87 -9.80
CA ASP A 131 21.50 -0.46 -9.46
C ASP A 131 20.78 -0.32 -8.12
N PHE A 132 19.71 -1.10 -7.92
CA PHE A 132 18.97 -1.12 -6.67
C PHE A 132 19.84 -1.63 -5.51
N CYS A 133 20.52 -2.78 -5.65
CA CYS A 133 21.35 -3.36 -4.60
C CYS A 133 22.46 -2.41 -4.15
N ARG A 134 23.05 -1.67 -5.09
CA ARG A 134 24.06 -0.64 -4.76
C ARG A 134 23.44 0.48 -3.92
N ALA A 135 22.35 1.09 -4.36
CA ALA A 135 21.71 2.19 -3.63
C ALA A 135 21.13 1.75 -2.26
N ALA A 136 20.69 0.48 -2.18
CA ALA A 136 20.06 -0.11 -1.01
C ALA A 136 21.05 -0.44 0.13
N THR A 137 22.35 -0.48 -0.17
CA THR A 137 23.43 -0.75 0.80
C THR A 137 24.22 0.49 1.21
N GLU A 138 23.91 1.64 0.62
CA GLU A 138 24.48 2.93 1.01
C GLU A 138 24.05 3.34 2.43
N ASP A 139 24.86 4.18 3.07
CA ASP A 139 24.60 4.76 4.41
C ASP A 139 24.48 3.73 5.54
N GLY A 140 25.02 2.52 5.33
CA GLY A 140 25.04 1.44 6.33
C GLY A 140 23.70 0.71 6.49
N PHE A 141 22.77 0.91 5.56
CA PHE A 141 21.54 0.14 5.48
C PHE A 141 21.77 -1.21 4.80
N ASP A 142 20.97 -2.21 5.15
CA ASP A 142 20.88 -3.49 4.44
C ASP A 142 19.43 -3.67 3.96
N ILE A 143 19.08 -3.00 2.87
CA ILE A 143 17.74 -3.08 2.28
C ILE A 143 17.75 -4.10 1.14
N ARG A 144 16.80 -5.04 1.17
CA ARG A 144 16.70 -6.14 0.21
C ARG A 144 15.29 -6.25 -0.35
N LEU A 145 15.17 -6.57 -1.63
CA LEU A 145 13.89 -6.93 -2.21
C LEU A 145 13.59 -8.40 -1.94
N MET A 146 12.32 -8.72 -1.77
CA MET A 146 11.83 -10.09 -1.73
C MET A 146 10.54 -10.21 -2.53
N TYR A 147 10.35 -11.38 -3.13
CA TYR A 147 9.11 -11.70 -3.83
C TYR A 147 8.05 -12.16 -2.84
N GLN A 148 6.81 -11.75 -3.11
CA GLN A 148 5.63 -12.40 -2.58
C GLN A 148 5.46 -13.79 -3.22
N LEU A 149 4.90 -14.72 -2.46
CA LEU A 149 4.48 -16.03 -2.99
C LEU A 149 3.43 -15.85 -4.10
N VAL A 150 3.52 -16.69 -5.14
CA VAL A 150 2.59 -16.66 -6.28
C VAL A 150 1.15 -16.94 -5.80
N ASN A 151 0.17 -16.25 -6.40
CA ASN A 151 -1.27 -16.42 -6.11
C ASN A 151 -1.65 -16.27 -4.63
N SER A 152 -0.93 -15.43 -3.89
CA SER A 152 -1.13 -15.23 -2.45
C SER A 152 -1.50 -13.79 -2.09
N PRO A 153 -2.58 -13.20 -2.63
CA PRO A 153 -2.94 -11.80 -2.37
C PRO A 153 -3.12 -11.50 -0.88
N ASP A 154 -3.54 -12.49 -0.09
CA ASP A 154 -3.67 -12.42 1.36
C ASP A 154 -2.31 -12.27 2.11
N LEU A 155 -1.19 -12.31 1.38
CA LEU A 155 0.15 -12.04 1.87
C LEU A 155 0.69 -10.67 1.44
N ASN A 156 -0.14 -9.83 0.80
CA ASN A 156 0.18 -8.44 0.53
C ASN A 156 -0.65 -7.53 1.45
N VAL A 157 0.02 -6.83 2.36
CA VAL A 157 -0.63 -5.90 3.29
C VAL A 157 -1.37 -4.78 2.56
N LEU A 158 -0.87 -4.36 1.39
CA LEU A 158 -1.50 -3.31 0.60
C LEU A 158 -2.87 -3.74 0.09
N ASP A 159 -2.96 -4.98 -0.41
CA ASP A 159 -4.20 -5.56 -0.93
C ASP A 159 -5.17 -5.94 0.18
N LEU A 160 -4.67 -6.48 1.29
CA LEU A 160 -5.47 -6.95 2.44
C LEU A 160 -6.38 -5.88 3.04
N GLY A 161 -6.03 -4.60 2.94
CA GLY A 161 -6.89 -3.56 3.50
C GLY A 161 -6.47 -2.13 3.21
N PHE A 162 -5.20 -1.87 2.92
CA PHE A 162 -4.71 -0.51 2.77
C PHE A 162 -5.32 0.21 1.56
N PHE A 163 -5.28 -0.42 0.38
CA PHE A 163 -5.86 0.17 -0.83
C PHE A 163 -7.37 0.33 -0.73
N HIS A 164 -8.05 -0.61 -0.09
CA HIS A 164 -9.49 -0.52 0.19
C HIS A 164 -9.81 0.70 1.07
N ALA A 165 -9.01 0.94 2.11
CA ALA A 165 -9.20 2.08 3.01
C ALA A 165 -8.93 3.43 2.32
N ILE A 166 -7.81 3.56 1.60
CA ILE A 166 -7.50 4.78 0.85
C ILE A 166 -8.55 5.07 -0.20
N GLN A 167 -9.02 4.05 -0.93
CA GLN A 167 -10.05 4.22 -1.94
C GLN A 167 -11.36 4.75 -1.31
N SER A 168 -11.75 4.22 -0.14
CA SER A 168 -12.93 4.72 0.58
C SER A 168 -12.79 6.19 0.99
N LEU A 169 -11.61 6.60 1.47
CA LEU A 169 -11.34 8.00 1.86
C LEU A 169 -11.33 8.93 0.63
N GLN A 170 -10.72 8.49 -0.47
CA GLN A 170 -10.69 9.23 -1.73
C GLN A 170 -12.10 9.47 -2.31
N HIS A 171 -13.04 8.52 -2.14
CA HIS A 171 -14.43 8.70 -2.58
C HIS A 171 -15.15 9.84 -1.85
N LYS A 172 -14.79 10.12 -0.60
CA LYS A 172 -15.38 11.23 0.18
C LYS A 172 -14.95 12.60 -0.34
N GLU A 173 -13.73 12.71 -0.88
CA GLU A 173 -13.16 13.97 -1.39
C GLU A 173 -13.60 14.31 -2.83
N ALA A 174 -14.20 13.34 -3.55
CA ALA A 174 -14.76 13.52 -4.91
C ALA A 174 -13.88 14.30 -5.92
N PRO A 175 -12.60 13.95 -6.12
CA PRO A 175 -11.67 14.76 -6.92
C PRO A 175 -12.07 14.83 -8.40
N THR A 176 -11.96 16.00 -9.02
CA THR A 176 -12.32 16.26 -10.43
C THR A 176 -11.11 16.41 -11.35
N THR A 177 -9.93 16.72 -10.79
CA THR A 177 -8.65 16.84 -11.53
C THR A 177 -7.62 15.80 -11.09
N VAL A 178 -6.53 15.66 -11.85
CA VAL A 178 -5.39 14.79 -11.50
C VAL A 178 -4.70 15.29 -10.23
N ASP A 179 -4.49 16.60 -10.10
CA ASP A 179 -3.88 17.20 -8.91
C ASP A 179 -4.76 17.02 -7.67
N GLU A 180 -6.06 17.23 -7.79
CA GLU A 180 -7.02 16.96 -6.70
C GLU A 180 -7.00 15.48 -6.31
N LEU A 181 -6.92 14.56 -7.28
CA LEU A 181 -6.82 13.13 -6.96
C LEU A 181 -5.54 12.83 -6.20
N VAL A 182 -4.39 13.30 -6.69
CA VAL A 182 -3.09 13.09 -6.03
C VAL A 182 -3.12 13.63 -4.61
N ASN A 183 -3.61 14.86 -4.43
CA ASN A 183 -3.73 15.49 -3.12
C ASN A 183 -4.68 14.72 -2.19
N ALA A 184 -5.84 14.28 -2.70
CA ALA A 184 -6.79 13.48 -1.93
C ALA A 184 -6.19 12.14 -1.48
N VAL A 185 -5.44 11.47 -2.34
CA VAL A 185 -4.75 10.20 -2.01
C VAL A 185 -3.64 10.42 -0.98
N VAL A 186 -2.81 11.46 -1.15
CA VAL A 186 -1.77 11.82 -0.18
C VAL A 186 -2.38 12.18 1.18
N LYS A 187 -3.43 13.01 1.20
CA LYS A 187 -4.16 13.35 2.42
C LYS A 187 -4.77 12.11 3.08
N SER A 188 -5.33 11.20 2.29
CA SER A 188 -5.90 9.94 2.80
C SER A 188 -4.85 9.02 3.40
N PHE A 189 -3.67 8.95 2.76
CA PHE A 189 -2.51 8.20 3.26
C PHE A 189 -2.04 8.76 4.61
N GLU A 190 -1.88 10.08 4.70
CA GLU A 190 -1.47 10.74 5.94
C GLU A 190 -2.54 10.66 7.04
N ALA A 191 -3.83 10.69 6.69
CA ALA A 191 -4.93 10.55 7.64
C ALA A 191 -5.20 9.09 8.07
N PHE A 192 -4.62 8.09 7.39
CA PHE A 192 -4.89 6.69 7.69
C PHE A 192 -4.44 6.33 9.11
N SER A 193 -5.31 5.65 9.87
CA SER A 193 -5.05 5.33 11.27
C SER A 193 -3.97 4.24 11.39
N THR A 194 -2.94 4.51 12.19
CA THR A 194 -1.87 3.53 12.49
C THR A 194 -2.38 2.34 13.27
N VAL A 195 -3.43 2.53 14.07
CA VAL A 195 -4.16 1.46 14.76
C VAL A 195 -4.90 0.56 13.76
N GLU A 196 -5.59 1.14 12.78
CA GLU A 196 -6.25 0.34 11.73
C GLU A 196 -5.23 -0.42 10.90
N SER A 197 -4.08 0.20 10.63
CA SER A 197 -3.01 -0.47 9.91
C SER A 197 -2.43 -1.67 10.67
N ASP A 198 -2.19 -1.55 11.99
CA ASP A 198 -1.73 -2.71 12.78
C ASP A 198 -2.72 -3.88 12.72
N LYS A 199 -4.03 -3.61 12.68
CA LYS A 199 -5.05 -4.65 12.50
C LYS A 199 -4.89 -5.38 11.16
N ILE A 200 -4.46 -4.71 10.09
CA ILE A 200 -4.15 -5.34 8.81
C ILE A 200 -2.94 -6.27 8.96
N PHE A 201 -1.87 -5.84 9.63
CA PHE A 201 -0.71 -6.70 9.92
C PHE A 201 -1.05 -7.91 10.80
N LEU A 202 -1.93 -7.76 11.78
CA LEU A 202 -2.43 -8.88 12.56
C LEU A 202 -3.26 -9.84 11.69
N THR A 203 -3.98 -9.31 10.69
CA THR A 203 -4.69 -10.13 9.69
C THR A 203 -3.71 -10.92 8.82
N LEU A 204 -2.66 -10.26 8.33
CA LEU A 204 -1.58 -10.92 7.59
C LEU A 204 -0.98 -12.10 8.38
N GLN A 205 -0.70 -11.90 9.67
CA GLN A 205 -0.19 -12.98 10.54
C GLN A 205 -1.21 -14.11 10.71
N THR A 206 -2.51 -13.81 10.79
CA THR A 206 -3.53 -14.88 10.82
C THR A 206 -3.59 -15.66 9.51
N CYS A 207 -3.43 -14.99 8.36
CA CYS A 207 -3.36 -15.66 7.06
C CYS A 207 -2.15 -16.60 7.00
N MET A 208 -0.98 -16.14 7.45
CA MET A 208 0.23 -16.98 7.53
C MET A 208 0.02 -18.24 8.38
N ILE A 209 -0.66 -18.11 9.53
CA ILE A 209 -0.98 -19.27 10.40
C ILE A 209 -1.93 -20.24 9.70
N GLU A 210 -2.95 -19.76 8.96
CA GLU A 210 -3.86 -20.64 8.22
C GLU A 210 -3.17 -21.33 7.05
N ILE A 211 -2.26 -20.64 6.34
CA ILE A 211 -1.43 -21.25 5.28
C ILE A 211 -0.59 -22.39 5.85
N MET A 212 0.00 -22.21 7.04
CA MET A 212 0.75 -23.26 7.73
C MET A 212 -0.13 -24.47 8.02
N LYS A 213 -1.33 -24.27 8.60
CA LYS A 213 -2.30 -25.35 8.86
C LYS A 213 -2.73 -26.07 7.58
N ALA A 214 -2.86 -25.32 6.49
CA ALA A 214 -3.27 -25.82 5.19
C ALA A 214 -2.09 -26.32 4.34
N LYS A 215 -0.88 -26.45 4.92
CA LYS A 215 0.34 -26.94 4.26
C LYS A 215 0.65 -26.21 2.94
N GLY A 216 0.55 -24.89 2.94
CA GLY A 216 0.84 -24.05 1.77
C GLY A 216 -0.35 -23.79 0.84
N SER A 217 -1.51 -24.42 1.10
CA SER A 217 -2.72 -24.19 0.31
C SER A 217 -3.28 -22.78 0.54
N ASN A 218 -3.81 -22.17 -0.52
CA ASN A 218 -4.56 -20.92 -0.47
C ASN A 218 -6.06 -21.12 -0.15
N LYS A 219 -6.49 -22.36 0.09
CA LYS A 219 -7.88 -22.70 0.41
C LYS A 219 -8.15 -22.58 1.91
N TYR A 220 -8.22 -21.36 2.39
CA TYR A 220 -8.63 -21.05 3.76
C TYR A 220 -9.53 -19.81 3.77
N LYS A 221 -10.22 -19.59 4.88
CA LYS A 221 -10.99 -18.36 5.10
C LYS A 221 -10.14 -17.44 5.96
N ILE A 222 -10.07 -16.16 5.61
CA ILE A 222 -9.41 -15.15 6.44
C ILE A 222 -10.07 -15.15 7.83
N PRO A 223 -9.32 -15.44 8.91
CA PRO A 223 -9.91 -15.53 10.24
C PRO A 223 -10.45 -14.19 10.75
N HIS A 224 -11.70 -14.20 11.22
CA HIS A 224 -12.31 -13.02 11.81
C HIS A 224 -12.04 -12.93 13.32
N SER A 225 -10.99 -12.22 13.73
CA SER A 225 -10.52 -12.18 15.13
C SER A 225 -11.20 -11.12 16.01
N LYS A 226 -12.32 -10.51 15.59
CA LYS A 226 -13.03 -9.44 16.33
C LYS A 226 -12.06 -8.36 16.87
N LYS A 227 -11.08 -7.94 16.06
CA LYS A 227 -9.93 -7.11 16.47
C LYS A 227 -10.36 -5.80 17.15
N ALA A 228 -11.43 -5.15 16.65
CA ALA A 228 -11.99 -3.95 17.27
C ALA A 228 -12.52 -4.17 18.70
N VAL A 229 -13.10 -5.35 18.99
CA VAL A 229 -13.56 -5.69 20.36
C VAL A 229 -12.36 -5.91 21.27
N LEU A 230 -11.37 -6.68 20.80
CA LEU A 230 -10.15 -6.93 21.57
C LEU A 230 -9.42 -5.63 21.90
N GLU A 231 -9.37 -4.69 20.96
CA GLU A 231 -8.78 -3.38 21.18
C GLU A 231 -9.52 -2.57 22.25
N ARG A 232 -10.84 -2.45 22.18
CA ARG A 232 -11.64 -1.72 23.19
C ARG A 232 -11.46 -2.29 24.59
N CYS A 233 -11.17 -3.59 24.69
CA CYS A 233 -10.88 -4.24 25.97
C CYS A 233 -9.40 -4.18 26.38
N GLY A 234 -8.51 -3.52 25.62
CA GLY A 234 -7.07 -3.49 25.89
C GLY A 234 -6.36 -4.84 25.68
N ARG A 235 -6.98 -5.78 24.97
CA ARG A 235 -6.55 -7.18 24.80
C ARG A 235 -6.11 -7.53 23.39
N LEU A 236 -6.08 -6.58 22.45
CA LEU A 236 -5.58 -6.84 21.10
C LEU A 236 -4.07 -7.17 21.18
N PRO A 237 -3.64 -8.35 20.71
CA PRO A 237 -2.25 -8.76 20.83
C PRO A 237 -1.35 -7.93 19.90
N THR A 238 -0.11 -7.70 20.32
CA THR A 238 0.92 -7.05 19.49
C THR A 238 1.53 -7.99 18.45
N ARG A 239 1.30 -9.31 18.56
CA ARG A 239 1.67 -10.31 17.56
C ARG A 239 0.77 -11.54 17.75
N MET A 240 0.35 -12.15 16.65
CA MET A 240 -0.35 -13.43 16.71
C MET A 240 0.62 -14.53 17.16
N LYS A 241 0.20 -15.33 18.13
CA LYS A 241 0.97 -16.49 18.58
C LYS A 241 0.75 -17.64 17.58
N CYS A 242 1.84 -18.21 17.08
CA CYS A 242 1.80 -19.46 16.34
C CYS A 242 2.09 -20.62 17.30
N ASN A 243 1.39 -21.75 17.14
CA ASN A 243 1.61 -22.94 17.97
C ASN A 243 2.97 -23.57 17.59
N PRO A 244 3.93 -23.75 18.52
CA PRO A 244 5.21 -24.38 18.23
C PRO A 244 5.07 -25.77 17.60
N THR A 245 4.06 -26.55 17.98
CA THR A 245 3.78 -27.86 17.35
C THR A 245 3.44 -27.71 15.87
N LEU A 246 2.62 -26.72 15.50
CA LEU A 246 2.31 -26.43 14.10
C LEU A 246 3.56 -26.00 13.32
N VAL A 247 4.45 -25.22 13.94
CA VAL A 247 5.74 -24.86 13.32
C VAL A 247 6.54 -26.13 13.03
N GLN A 248 6.65 -27.02 14.01
CA GLN A 248 7.38 -28.28 13.83
C GLN A 248 6.75 -29.16 12.75
N GLU A 249 5.42 -29.33 12.75
CA GLU A 249 4.70 -30.08 11.72
C GLU A 249 4.94 -29.56 10.30
N VAL A 250 5.02 -28.23 10.13
CA VAL A 250 5.34 -27.61 8.84
C VAL A 250 6.80 -27.83 8.47
N LEU A 251 7.73 -27.69 9.42
CA LEU A 251 9.15 -27.98 9.17
C LEU A 251 9.34 -29.43 8.73
N ASP A 252 8.72 -30.37 9.44
CA ASP A 252 8.77 -31.79 9.11
C ASP A 252 8.18 -32.03 7.72
N TYR A 253 7.06 -31.39 7.37
CA TYR A 253 6.46 -31.49 6.04
C TYR A 253 7.35 -30.94 4.91
N LEU A 254 8.12 -29.87 5.17
CA LEU A 254 9.03 -29.26 4.19
C LEU A 254 10.37 -29.98 4.06
N CYS A 255 10.74 -30.81 5.04
CA CYS A 255 11.96 -31.62 5.00
C CYS A 255 11.84 -32.88 4.13
N PHE A 256 10.65 -33.20 3.62
CA PHE A 256 10.37 -34.27 2.65
C PHE A 256 10.06 -33.69 1.27
#